data_AF-A0A0N0A0K1-F1
#
_entry.id   AF-A0A0N0A0K1-F1
#
_cell.length_a   1.000
_cell.length_b   1.000
_cell.length_c   1.000
_cell.angle_alpha   90.00
_cell.angle_beta   90.00
_cell.angle_gamma   90.00
#
_symmetry.space_group_name_H-M   'P 1'
#
loop_
_entity.id
_entity.type
_entity.pdbx_description
1 polymer ?
#
loop_
_entity_poly.entity_id
_entity_poly.type
_entity_poly.pdbx_seq_one_letter_code
_entity_poly.pdbx_strand_id
1 'polypeptide(L)'
;MKTIMVLLLLLLGIVPAHGAADCEPPDCPVVVDALDGPVHERAESSAAVLKLRNGASRQDVEVSYRFVDGTAKLGEDYKAVPSGTVTIKAGQTSAGVPYTVLRVSDQQKQFSLQITAVRYGQIGKGVAVFTIGGKW
;
A
#
# COMPACT_ATOMS: atom_id res chain seq x y z
N MET A 1 -9.65 -46.10 51.81
CA MET A 1 -8.84 -47.08 51.04
C MET A 1 -9.42 -47.10 49.62
N LYS A 2 -8.80 -46.70 48.51
CA LYS A 2 -7.40 -46.49 48.14
C LYS A 2 -7.25 -45.14 47.43
N THR A 3 -6.17 -44.46 47.82
CA THR A 3 -5.36 -43.46 47.12
C THR A 3 -5.16 -43.79 45.64
N ILE A 4 -5.09 -42.78 44.76
CA ILE A 4 -3.91 -42.48 43.92
C ILE A 4 -4.09 -41.10 43.28
N MET A 5 -3.21 -40.23 43.74
CA MET A 5 -2.84 -38.93 43.21
C MET A 5 -1.86 -39.17 42.06
N VAL A 6 -2.13 -38.63 40.86
CA VAL A 6 -1.10 -38.47 39.83
C VAL A 6 -1.03 -36.99 39.48
N LEU A 7 -0.02 -36.37 40.09
CA LEU A 7 0.53 -35.08 39.76
C LEU A 7 1.66 -35.32 38.74
N LEU A 8 1.58 -34.76 37.53
CA LEU A 8 2.71 -34.68 36.62
C LEU A 8 2.75 -33.31 35.93
N LEU A 9 3.96 -32.77 35.84
CA LEU A 9 4.36 -31.37 35.67
C LEU A 9 4.05 -30.72 34.32
N LEU A 10 3.71 -29.42 34.42
CA LEU A 10 4.13 -28.27 33.61
C LEU A 10 4.70 -28.53 32.19
N LEU A 11 3.91 -28.14 31.19
CA LEU A 11 4.41 -27.56 29.94
C LEU A 11 3.85 -26.14 29.81
N LEU A 12 4.77 -25.18 29.76
CA LEU A 12 4.55 -23.76 29.50
C LEU A 12 3.75 -23.56 28.21
N GLY A 13 2.45 -23.31 28.34
CA GLY A 13 1.67 -22.65 27.29
C GLY A 13 1.88 -21.14 27.39
N ILE A 14 3.09 -20.66 27.06
CA ILE A 14 3.21 -19.27 26.62
C ILE A 14 2.51 -19.28 25.26
N VAL A 15 1.23 -18.92 25.23
CA VAL A 15 0.62 -18.52 23.96
C VAL A 15 1.40 -17.29 23.56
N PRO A 16 2.18 -17.30 22.48
CA PRO A 16 2.82 -16.08 22.03
C PRO A 16 1.66 -15.14 21.72
N ALA A 17 1.73 -13.92 22.25
CA ALA A 17 0.88 -12.85 21.79
C ALA A 17 1.25 -12.60 20.32
N HIS A 18 0.60 -13.32 19.40
CA HIS A 18 0.72 -13.04 17.98
C HIS A 18 -0.15 -11.81 17.71
N GLY A 19 0.44 -10.65 18.00
CA GLY A 19 0.01 -9.36 17.52
C GLY A 19 0.21 -9.27 16.02
N ALA A 20 -0.65 -9.94 15.28
CA ALA A 20 -1.11 -9.58 13.95
C ALA A 20 -2.55 -10.08 13.92
N ALA A 21 -3.49 -9.25 13.49
CA ALA A 21 -4.87 -9.69 13.35
C ALA A 21 -4.89 -10.87 12.35
N ASP A 22 -4.98 -12.09 12.86
CA ASP A 22 -5.21 -13.29 12.08
C ASP A 22 -6.64 -13.21 11.53
N CYS A 23 -6.84 -12.40 10.48
CA CYS A 23 -8.06 -12.48 9.71
C CYS A 23 -7.97 -13.78 8.90
N GLU A 24 -8.87 -14.72 9.19
CA GLU A 24 -8.96 -15.96 8.44
C GLU A 24 -9.73 -15.67 7.14
N PRO A 25 -9.19 -16.01 5.94
CA PRO A 25 -9.96 -15.95 4.72
C PRO A 25 -11.22 -16.83 4.87
N PRO A 26 -12.44 -16.36 4.54
CA PRO A 26 -12.77 -15.30 3.59
C PRO A 26 -13.05 -13.91 4.18
N ASP A 27 -12.98 -13.73 5.50
CA ASP A 27 -13.53 -12.55 6.18
C ASP A 27 -12.52 -11.41 6.36
N CYS A 28 -11.32 -11.53 5.79
CA CYS A 28 -10.37 -10.42 5.73
C CYS A 28 -10.97 -9.23 4.96
N PRO A 29 -11.05 -8.04 5.57
CA PRO A 29 -11.54 -6.87 4.86
C PRO A 29 -10.60 -6.53 3.70
N VAL A 30 -11.16 -6.16 2.55
CA VAL A 30 -10.38 -5.64 1.43
C VAL A 30 -9.97 -4.21 1.76
N VAL A 31 -8.70 -4.02 2.11
CA VAL A 31 -8.13 -2.70 2.43
C VAL A 31 -7.05 -2.36 1.41
N VAL A 32 -7.18 -1.21 0.76
CA VAL A 32 -6.22 -0.71 -0.24
C VAL A 32 -5.32 0.35 0.37
N ASP A 33 -4.02 0.14 0.26
CA ASP A 33 -2.97 1.05 0.68
C ASP A 33 -2.23 1.64 -0.54
N ALA A 34 -2.02 2.96 -0.53
CA ALA A 34 -1.11 3.65 -1.44
C ALA A 34 0.30 3.66 -0.83
N LEU A 35 1.24 3.00 -1.52
CA LEU A 35 2.62 2.88 -1.06
C LEU A 35 3.45 4.08 -1.50
N ASP A 36 4.28 4.61 -0.58
CA ASP A 36 5.22 5.68 -0.94
C ASP A 36 6.20 5.16 -1.99
N GLY A 37 6.55 6.05 -2.92
CA GLY A 37 7.49 5.74 -3.98
C GLY A 37 8.94 5.91 -3.56
N PRO A 38 9.89 5.43 -4.38
CA PRO A 38 11.30 5.69 -4.17
C PRO A 38 11.64 7.17 -4.38
N VAL A 39 12.87 7.53 -4.04
CA VAL A 39 13.47 8.79 -4.48
C VAL A 39 13.96 8.63 -5.91
N HIS A 40 13.59 9.55 -6.79
CA HIS A 40 14.03 9.57 -8.19
C HIS A 40 15.20 10.52 -8.40
N GLU A 41 16.34 9.97 -8.81
CA GLU A 41 17.58 10.73 -9.09
C GLU A 41 17.80 11.03 -10.57
N ARG A 42 16.92 10.51 -11.44
CA ARG A 42 16.95 10.74 -12.89
C ARG A 42 15.54 10.80 -13.46
N ALA A 43 15.43 11.30 -14.69
CA ALA A 43 14.21 11.21 -15.47
C ALA A 43 13.96 9.75 -15.87
N GLU A 44 12.82 9.20 -15.49
CA GLU A 44 12.43 7.81 -15.77
C GLU A 44 10.91 7.63 -15.65
N SER A 45 10.40 6.54 -16.22
CA SER A 45 9.02 6.12 -16.02
C SER A 45 8.92 5.17 -14.83
N SER A 46 7.85 5.29 -14.05
CA SER A 46 7.58 4.51 -12.85
C SER A 46 6.07 4.34 -12.66
N ALA A 47 5.66 3.69 -11.57
CA ALA A 47 4.27 3.54 -11.21
C ALA A 47 4.06 3.69 -9.69
N ALA A 48 3.00 4.40 -9.33
CA ALA A 48 2.50 4.44 -7.96
C ALA A 48 1.81 3.11 -7.67
N VAL A 49 2.16 2.46 -6.55
CA VAL A 49 1.65 1.12 -6.23
C VAL A 49 0.48 1.23 -5.26
N LEU A 50 -0.68 0.71 -5.68
CA LEU A 50 -1.83 0.49 -4.82
C LEU A 50 -1.89 -0.99 -4.45
N LYS A 51 -1.82 -1.33 -3.17
CA LYS A 51 -1.65 -2.69 -2.67
C LYS A 51 -2.79 -3.09 -1.73
N LEU A 52 -3.24 -4.33 -1.84
CA LEU A 52 -4.15 -4.95 -0.88
C LEU A 52 -3.36 -5.38 0.36
N ARG A 53 -3.79 -4.90 1.53
CA ARG A 53 -3.11 -5.19 2.80
C ARG A 53 -3.20 -6.66 3.20
N ASN A 54 -4.38 -7.24 3.04
CA ASN A 54 -4.74 -8.54 3.59
C ASN A 54 -4.69 -9.67 2.53
N GLY A 55 -3.90 -9.48 1.48
CA GLY A 55 -3.80 -10.44 0.37
C GLY A 55 -4.79 -10.18 -0.77
N ALA A 56 -4.88 -11.14 -1.70
CA ALA A 56 -5.63 -10.97 -2.94
C ALA A 56 -7.16 -11.04 -2.71
N SER A 57 -7.90 -10.19 -3.43
CA SER A 57 -9.37 -10.25 -3.47
C SER A 57 -9.85 -11.31 -4.48
N ARG A 58 -11.03 -11.89 -4.22
CA ARG A 58 -11.71 -12.82 -5.15
C ARG A 58 -12.49 -12.10 -6.27
N GLN A 59 -12.60 -10.78 -6.20
CA GLN A 59 -13.23 -9.93 -7.21
C GLN A 59 -12.34 -8.72 -7.53
N ASP A 60 -12.58 -8.11 -8.69
CA ASP A 60 -11.92 -6.86 -9.07
C ASP A 60 -12.20 -5.76 -8.03
N VAL A 61 -11.15 -5.04 -7.64
CA VAL A 61 -11.23 -3.88 -6.74
C VAL A 61 -10.94 -2.64 -7.56
N GLU A 62 -11.91 -1.73 -7.64
CA GLU A 62 -11.77 -0.48 -8.39
C GLU A 62 -11.33 0.64 -7.45
N VAL A 63 -10.21 1.28 -7.76
CA VAL A 63 -9.60 2.31 -6.93
C VAL A 63 -9.56 3.61 -7.72
N SER A 64 -10.34 4.60 -7.28
CA SER A 64 -10.29 5.94 -7.83
C SER A 64 -9.17 6.72 -7.16
N TYR A 65 -8.40 7.47 -7.96
CA TYR A 65 -7.23 8.20 -7.50
C TYR A 65 -7.12 9.57 -8.16
N ARG A 66 -6.29 10.42 -7.57
CA ARG A 66 -5.75 11.63 -8.22
C ARG A 66 -4.30 11.88 -7.82
N PHE A 67 -3.50 12.37 -8.74
CA PHE A 67 -2.22 12.97 -8.42
C PHE A 67 -2.44 14.38 -7.87
N VAL A 68 -1.63 14.76 -6.88
CA VAL A 68 -1.69 16.05 -6.23
C VAL A 68 -0.29 16.65 -6.22
N ASP A 69 -0.20 17.85 -6.78
CA ASP A 69 1.03 18.63 -6.77
C ASP A 69 1.48 18.96 -5.35
N GLY A 70 2.78 18.90 -5.14
CA GLY A 70 3.44 19.46 -3.96
C GLY A 70 4.41 20.55 -4.42
N THR A 71 5.69 20.39 -4.05
CA THR A 71 6.78 21.19 -4.61
C THR A 71 7.19 20.72 -6.01
N ALA A 72 6.88 19.48 -6.38
CA ALA A 72 6.89 19.01 -7.76
C ALA A 72 5.54 19.32 -8.43
N LYS A 73 5.59 19.85 -9.66
CA LYS A 73 4.43 20.27 -10.44
C LYS A 73 4.16 19.37 -11.64
N LEU A 74 2.89 19.05 -11.89
CA LEU A 74 2.46 18.28 -13.05
C LEU A 74 2.76 19.04 -14.34
N GLY A 75 3.32 18.35 -15.33
CA GLY A 75 3.75 18.92 -16.60
C GLY A 75 5.15 19.56 -16.56
N GLU A 76 5.68 19.88 -15.38
CA GLU A 76 7.02 20.43 -15.24
C GLU A 76 8.02 19.45 -14.63
N ASP A 77 7.73 18.89 -13.46
CA ASP A 77 8.60 17.95 -12.73
C ASP A 77 8.22 16.50 -13.03
N TYR A 78 6.93 16.23 -13.19
CA TYR A 78 6.39 14.89 -13.48
C TYR A 78 5.20 14.96 -14.45
N LYS A 79 4.93 13.85 -15.13
CA LYS A 79 3.77 13.66 -16.01
C LYS A 79 2.97 12.45 -15.56
N ALA A 80 1.67 12.61 -15.45
CA ALA A 80 0.72 11.53 -15.15
C ALA A 80 -0.67 11.91 -15.68
N VAL A 81 -1.59 10.95 -15.71
CA VAL A 81 -3.02 11.26 -15.86
C VAL A 81 -3.50 11.85 -14.52
N PRO A 82 -4.05 13.08 -14.47
CA PRO A 82 -4.30 13.78 -13.20
C PRO A 82 -5.20 13.03 -12.22
N SER A 83 -6.18 12.29 -12.74
CA SER A 83 -7.10 11.47 -11.96
C SER A 83 -7.67 10.35 -12.81
N GLY A 84 -8.11 9.27 -12.19
CA GLY A 84 -8.72 8.15 -12.88
C GLY A 84 -9.09 7.02 -11.94
N THR A 85 -9.39 5.87 -12.53
CA THR A 85 -9.64 4.62 -11.82
C THR A 85 -8.64 3.58 -12.28
N VAL A 86 -8.08 2.83 -11.34
CA VAL A 86 -7.25 1.64 -11.61
C VAL A 86 -7.93 0.44 -10.98
N THR A 87 -7.85 -0.71 -11.65
CA THR A 87 -8.42 -1.96 -11.16
C THR A 87 -7.32 -2.88 -10.65
N ILE A 88 -7.41 -3.29 -9.40
CA ILE A 88 -6.67 -4.46 -8.90
C ILE A 88 -7.51 -5.68 -9.29
N LYS A 89 -7.02 -6.45 -10.25
CA LYS A 89 -7.74 -7.62 -10.78
C LYS A 89 -7.91 -8.71 -9.71
N ALA A 90 -9.00 -9.46 -9.78
CA ALA A 90 -9.21 -10.63 -8.94
C ALA A 90 -7.97 -11.55 -8.96
N GLY A 91 -7.56 -12.04 -7.78
CA GLY A 91 -6.36 -12.85 -7.59
C GLY A 91 -5.04 -12.06 -7.58
N GLN A 92 -5.04 -10.77 -7.93
CA GLN A 92 -3.88 -9.90 -7.78
C GLN A 92 -3.90 -9.18 -6.43
N THR A 93 -2.71 -8.80 -5.96
CA THR A 93 -2.53 -8.08 -4.69
C THR A 93 -2.23 -6.59 -4.89
N SER A 94 -1.99 -6.15 -6.13
CA SER A 94 -1.67 -4.75 -6.40
C SER A 94 -1.95 -4.34 -7.85
N ALA A 95 -1.97 -3.04 -8.08
CA ALA A 95 -1.95 -2.43 -9.41
C ALA A 95 -1.05 -1.19 -9.41
N GLY A 96 -0.47 -0.89 -10.57
CA GLY A 96 0.36 0.29 -10.79
C GLY A 96 -0.41 1.41 -11.48
N VAL A 97 -0.26 2.64 -10.99
CA VAL A 97 -0.71 3.86 -11.66
C VAL A 97 0.50 4.57 -12.28
N PRO A 98 0.62 4.64 -13.61
CA PRO A 98 1.84 5.13 -14.26
C PRO A 98 2.06 6.63 -14.06
N TYR A 99 3.32 7.01 -13.88
CA TYR A 99 3.81 8.38 -13.97
C TYR A 99 5.23 8.40 -14.55
N THR A 100 5.66 9.57 -15.00
CA THR A 100 7.02 9.79 -15.51
C THR A 100 7.64 10.99 -14.81
N VAL A 101 8.85 10.82 -14.28
CA VAL A 101 9.68 11.95 -13.82
C VAL A 101 10.30 12.59 -15.05
N LEU A 102 10.09 13.89 -15.21
CA LEU A 102 10.53 14.63 -16.41
C LEU A 102 11.91 15.26 -16.22
N ARG A 103 12.21 15.76 -15.02
CA ARG A 103 13.47 16.42 -14.70
C ARG A 103 13.81 16.26 -13.22
N VAL A 104 15.10 16.29 -12.91
CA VAL A 104 15.65 16.18 -11.55
C VAL A 104 16.57 17.36 -11.29
N SER A 105 16.64 17.80 -10.03
CA SER A 105 17.50 18.89 -9.56
C SER A 105 18.09 18.56 -8.20
N ASP A 106 19.08 19.34 -7.76
CA ASP A 106 19.67 19.25 -6.43
C ASP A 106 18.66 19.55 -5.30
N GLN A 107 17.59 20.31 -5.60
CA GLN A 107 16.49 20.50 -4.67
C GLN A 107 15.59 19.26 -4.65
N GLN A 108 15.29 18.78 -3.44
CA GLN A 108 14.26 17.76 -3.22
C GLN A 108 12.87 18.34 -3.46
N LYS A 109 12.09 17.65 -4.29
CA LYS A 109 10.69 17.98 -4.57
C LYS A 109 9.79 16.78 -4.34
N GLN A 110 8.52 17.05 -4.04
CA GLN A 110 7.54 16.02 -3.75
C GLN A 110 6.23 16.27 -4.49
N PHE A 111 5.60 15.17 -4.90
CA PHE A 111 4.20 15.11 -5.32
C PHE A 111 3.57 13.87 -4.67
N SER A 112 2.25 13.73 -4.77
CA SER A 112 1.56 12.60 -4.15
C SER A 112 0.49 12.00 -5.05
N LEU A 113 0.11 10.77 -4.74
CA LEU A 113 -1.13 10.16 -5.20
C LEU A 113 -2.07 10.01 -4.01
N GLN A 114 -3.30 10.46 -4.16
CA GLN A 114 -4.36 10.26 -3.19
C GLN A 114 -5.44 9.32 -3.75
N ILE A 115 -5.78 8.29 -2.98
CA ILE A 115 -6.98 7.47 -3.20
C ILE A 115 -8.20 8.29 -2.81
N THR A 116 -9.17 8.41 -3.72
CA THR A 116 -10.41 9.16 -3.51
C THR A 116 -11.60 8.25 -3.20
N ALA A 117 -11.60 7.03 -3.72
CA ALA A 117 -12.62 6.03 -3.44
C ALA A 117 -12.08 4.63 -3.71
N VAL A 118 -12.60 3.64 -2.99
CA VAL A 118 -12.42 2.22 -3.28
C VAL A 118 -13.81 1.59 -3.38
N ARG A 119 -14.10 0.93 -4.50
CA ARG A 119 -15.29 0.08 -4.63
C ARG A 119 -14.88 -1.37 -4.37
N TYR A 120 -15.74 -2.10 -3.69
CA TYR A 120 -15.49 -3.48 -3.23
C TYR A 120 -14.34 -3.60 -2.22
N GLY A 121 -14.13 -2.55 -1.42
CA GLY A 121 -13.14 -2.49 -0.35
C GLY A 121 -13.19 -1.15 0.38
N GLN A 122 -12.16 -0.89 1.18
CA GLN A 122 -12.00 0.32 1.98
C GLN A 122 -10.62 0.94 1.75
N ILE A 123 -10.51 2.24 2.04
CA ILE A 123 -9.23 2.97 2.00
C ILE A 123 -8.47 2.67 3.30
N GLY A 124 -7.23 2.20 3.19
CA GLY A 124 -6.28 2.15 4.29
C GLY A 124 -5.42 3.41 4.31
N LYS A 125 -4.16 3.30 3.92
CA LYS A 125 -3.28 4.43 3.65
C LYS A 125 -3.71 5.08 2.34
N GLY A 126 -4.45 6.18 2.44
CA GLY A 126 -5.01 6.87 1.27
C GLY A 126 -4.04 7.75 0.49
N VAL A 127 -2.80 7.96 0.96
CA VAL A 127 -1.83 8.87 0.33
C VAL A 127 -0.48 8.18 0.18
N ALA A 128 0.08 8.24 -1.01
CA ALA A 128 1.46 7.90 -1.33
C ALA A 128 2.24 9.16 -1.70
N VAL A 129 3.44 9.31 -1.16
CA VAL A 129 4.36 10.41 -1.45
C VAL A 129 5.48 9.92 -2.36
N PHE A 130 5.85 10.74 -3.34
CA PHE A 130 6.93 10.50 -4.29
C PHE A 130 7.93 11.63 -4.21
N THR A 131 9.21 11.31 -4.21
CA THR A 131 10.29 12.29 -4.13
C THR A 131 11.10 12.34 -5.42
N ILE A 132 11.42 13.54 -5.88
CA ILE A 132 12.30 13.80 -7.02
C ILE A 132 13.49 14.62 -6.53
N GLY A 133 14.70 14.14 -6.81
CA GLY A 133 15.95 14.82 -6.49
C GLY A 133 16.27 14.92 -5.00
N GLY A 134 17.22 15.79 -4.69
CA GLY A 134 17.87 15.90 -3.38
C GLY A 134 19.35 15.58 -3.47
N LYS A 135 20.16 16.23 -2.62
CA LYS A 135 21.60 15.98 -2.51
C LYS A 135 21.82 14.95 -1.40
N TRP A 136 22.54 13.87 -1.73
CA TRP A 136 22.98 12.87 -0.76
C TRP A 136 24.19 13.35 0.05
#